data_AF-A0A960MRZ5-F1
#
_entry.id   AF-A0A960MRZ5-F1
#
_cell.length_a   1.000
_cell.length_b   1.000
_cell.length_c   1.000
_cell.angle_alpha   90.00
_cell.angle_beta   90.00
_cell.angle_gamma   90.00
#
_symmetry.space_group_name_H-M   'P 1'
#
loop_
_entity.id
_entity.type
_entity.pdbx_description
1 polymer ?
#
loop_
_entity_poly.entity_id
_entity_poly.type
_entity_poly.pdbx_seq_one_letter_code
_entity_poly.pdbx_strand_id
1 'polypeptide(L)'
;SIVALALPEVDNYRPRLKGQLSSVERIKQAYFSLENRSPEDYIAMVKELGDALEKGIARQNEVRSLLVKAREEENDEAYQKYRNELRDLQRESDRLVREIGYKHTGEEIDGADLLAALGMSEMNMMSEADSANAERKQLRRAVLTSLPKVEMPAAPEGLNKDQVKAWKTDQSNDYKTYRSLIAEMARASELESPARRGHFLREFGQSDREVIENAADNASVPQALNLLNGPMVEALTNQFAVFGRRLTEAGTPEEKTRMIFQAMLTREPTARELDLVKAEVAANGDRAYEGVVWSLLNTQQFLFVQ
;
A
#
# COMPACT_ATOMS: atom_id res chain seq x y z
N SER A 1 14.09 6.45 -14.15
CA SER A 1 12.90 6.42 -13.26
C SER A 1 13.19 5.49 -12.10
N ILE A 2 13.15 5.99 -10.86
CA ILE A 2 13.45 5.17 -9.66
C ILE A 2 12.48 3.99 -9.53
N VAL A 3 11.21 4.21 -9.88
CA VAL A 3 10.18 3.15 -9.86
C VAL A 3 10.55 1.99 -10.78
N ALA A 4 11.21 2.25 -11.92
CA ALA A 4 11.65 1.19 -12.85
C ALA A 4 12.82 0.34 -12.35
N LEU A 5 13.56 0.83 -11.35
CA LEU A 5 14.62 0.08 -10.69
C LEU A 5 14.05 -0.79 -9.56
N ALA A 6 12.94 -0.37 -8.95
CA ALA A 6 12.26 -1.13 -7.92
C ALA A 6 11.29 -2.17 -8.49
N LEU A 7 10.50 -1.83 -9.52
CA LEU A 7 9.39 -2.61 -10.04
C LEU A 7 9.64 -3.11 -11.48
N PRO A 8 9.29 -4.36 -11.81
CA PRO A 8 9.33 -4.84 -13.19
C PRO A 8 8.13 -4.30 -14.00
N GLU A 9 8.35 -4.11 -15.31
CA GLU A 9 7.31 -3.77 -16.29
C GLU A 9 6.43 -2.55 -15.96
N VAL A 10 7.00 -1.51 -15.35
CA VAL A 10 6.26 -0.34 -14.86
C VAL A 10 5.37 0.35 -15.92
N ASP A 11 5.65 0.20 -17.23
CA ASP A 11 4.79 0.73 -18.31
C ASP A 11 3.45 -0.02 -18.49
N ASN A 12 3.46 -1.34 -18.30
CA ASN A 12 2.35 -2.22 -18.68
C ASN A 12 1.65 -2.83 -17.47
N TYR A 13 2.25 -2.66 -16.28
CA TYR A 13 1.86 -3.40 -15.10
C TYR A 13 0.55 -2.89 -14.51
N ARG A 14 -0.58 -3.54 -14.84
CA ARG A 14 -1.93 -3.26 -14.30
C ARG A 14 -2.55 -4.48 -13.58
N PRO A 15 -1.88 -5.08 -12.59
CA PRO A 15 -2.32 -6.30 -11.90
C PRO A 15 -3.63 -6.18 -11.11
N ARG A 16 -4.03 -4.96 -10.75
CA ARG A 16 -5.33 -4.69 -10.12
C ARG A 16 -6.40 -4.32 -11.13
N LEU A 17 -6.14 -4.31 -12.44
CA LEU A 17 -7.16 -4.00 -13.45
C LEU A 17 -8.42 -4.84 -13.25
N LYS A 18 -8.28 -6.13 -12.96
CA LYS A 18 -9.41 -7.01 -12.64
C LYS A 18 -10.16 -6.58 -11.36
N GLY A 19 -9.44 -6.18 -10.32
CA GLY A 19 -10.03 -5.68 -9.07
C GLY A 19 -10.62 -4.26 -9.19
N GLN A 20 -10.09 -3.44 -10.10
CA GLN A 20 -10.59 -2.12 -10.43
C GLN A 20 -11.87 -2.23 -11.23
N LEU A 21 -11.87 -3.05 -12.29
CA LEU A 21 -13.05 -3.38 -13.07
C LEU A 21 -14.14 -3.95 -12.15
N SER A 22 -13.80 -4.86 -11.24
CA SER A 22 -14.80 -5.38 -10.29
C SER A 22 -15.29 -4.34 -9.27
N SER A 23 -14.48 -3.36 -8.87
CA SER A 23 -14.94 -2.24 -8.04
C SER A 23 -15.86 -1.28 -8.82
N VAL A 24 -15.51 -0.96 -10.06
CA VAL A 24 -16.32 -0.12 -10.95
C VAL A 24 -17.63 -0.81 -11.30
N GLU A 25 -17.60 -2.11 -11.58
CA GLU A 25 -18.78 -2.96 -11.79
C GLU A 25 -19.67 -2.97 -10.55
N ARG A 26 -19.11 -3.13 -9.34
CA ARG A 26 -19.88 -3.04 -8.09
C ARG A 26 -20.59 -1.70 -7.93
N ILE A 27 -19.90 -0.57 -8.17
CA ILE A 27 -20.51 0.76 -8.08
C ILE A 27 -21.61 0.92 -9.14
N LYS A 28 -21.37 0.44 -10.36
CA LYS A 28 -22.35 0.46 -11.46
C LYS A 28 -23.59 -0.39 -11.15
N GLN A 29 -23.41 -1.57 -10.57
CA GLN A 29 -24.49 -2.44 -10.12
C GLN A 29 -25.30 -1.79 -8.99
N ALA A 30 -24.62 -1.19 -8.00
CA ALA A 30 -25.27 -0.44 -6.93
C ALA A 30 -26.09 0.72 -7.50
N TYR A 31 -25.55 1.49 -8.45
CA TYR A 31 -26.27 2.56 -9.12
C TYR A 31 -27.53 2.07 -9.85
N PHE A 32 -27.41 1.03 -10.69
CA PHE A 32 -28.57 0.46 -11.39
C PHE A 32 -29.61 -0.17 -10.46
N SER A 33 -29.20 -0.66 -9.29
CA SER A 33 -30.10 -1.19 -8.28
C SER A 33 -31.01 -0.12 -7.67
N LEU A 34 -30.55 1.13 -7.65
CA LEU A 34 -31.24 2.28 -7.06
C LEU A 34 -32.00 3.08 -8.10
N GLU A 35 -31.45 3.25 -9.31
CA GLU A 35 -32.06 4.03 -10.40
C GLU A 35 -33.37 3.41 -10.91
N ASN A 36 -33.46 2.08 -10.95
CA ASN A 36 -34.65 1.38 -11.48
C ASN A 36 -35.82 1.28 -10.48
N ARG A 37 -35.70 1.87 -9.27
CA ARG A 37 -36.78 1.83 -8.26
C ARG A 37 -37.67 3.05 -8.34
N SER A 38 -38.96 2.86 -8.09
CA SER A 38 -39.86 3.98 -7.87
C SER A 38 -39.47 4.74 -6.58
N PRO A 39 -39.73 6.06 -6.49
CA PRO A 39 -39.44 6.83 -5.28
C PRO A 39 -40.11 6.27 -4.01
N GLU A 40 -41.30 5.70 -4.16
CA GLU A 40 -42.08 5.13 -3.04
C GLU A 40 -41.43 3.84 -2.51
N ASP A 41 -40.99 2.95 -3.41
CA ASP A 41 -40.30 1.71 -3.05
C ASP A 41 -38.95 1.97 -2.39
N TYR A 42 -38.24 3.02 -2.84
CA TYR A 42 -36.98 3.44 -2.25
C TYR A 42 -37.19 3.92 -0.80
N ILE A 43 -38.20 4.76 -0.54
CA ILE A 43 -38.50 5.27 0.79
C ILE A 43 -38.92 4.12 1.73
N ALA A 44 -39.70 3.15 1.23
CA ALA A 44 -40.08 1.97 2.00
C ALA A 44 -38.87 1.12 2.39
N MET A 45 -37.94 0.88 1.47
CA MET A 45 -36.69 0.16 1.74
C MET A 45 -35.83 0.89 2.78
N VAL A 46 -35.67 2.21 2.67
CA VAL A 46 -34.87 2.99 3.63
C VAL A 46 -35.48 2.93 5.03
N LYS A 47 -36.80 2.93 5.16
CA LYS A 47 -37.48 2.73 6.45
C LYS A 47 -37.27 1.33 7.02
N GLU A 48 -37.43 0.28 6.20
CA GLU A 48 -37.17 -1.11 6.62
C GLU A 48 -35.71 -1.31 7.07
N LEU A 49 -34.76 -0.72 6.34
CA LEU A 49 -33.34 -0.70 6.70
C LEU A 49 -33.09 0.05 8.01
N GLY A 50 -33.70 1.23 8.18
CA GLY A 50 -33.60 2.03 9.39
C GLY A 50 -34.05 1.26 10.64
N ASP A 51 -35.25 0.66 10.57
CA ASP A 51 -35.82 -0.11 11.68
C ASP A 51 -35.00 -1.37 12.02
N ALA A 52 -34.42 -2.02 11.00
CA ALA A 52 -33.54 -3.18 11.18
C ALA A 52 -32.19 -2.79 11.80
N LEU A 53 -31.61 -1.68 11.37
CA LEU A 53 -30.34 -1.17 11.87
C LEU A 53 -30.47 -0.61 13.28
N GLU A 54 -31.55 0.08 13.63
CA GLU A 54 -31.77 0.63 14.97
C GLU A 54 -31.74 -0.47 16.05
N LYS A 55 -32.38 -1.61 15.77
CA LYS A 55 -32.34 -2.80 16.65
C LYS A 55 -30.92 -3.37 16.80
N GLY A 56 -30.14 -3.35 15.72
CA GLY A 56 -28.73 -3.77 15.74
C GLY A 56 -27.83 -2.80 16.52
N ILE A 57 -28.03 -1.49 16.36
CA ILE A 57 -27.24 -0.44 17.00
C ILE A 57 -27.39 -0.48 18.51
N ALA A 58 -28.59 -0.68 19.04
CA ALA A 58 -28.83 -0.79 20.48
C ALA A 58 -27.96 -1.91 21.10
N ARG A 59 -27.97 -3.09 20.48
CA ARG A 59 -27.18 -4.25 20.93
C ARG A 59 -25.68 -4.03 20.76
N GLN A 60 -25.24 -3.38 19.67
CA GLN A 60 -23.84 -3.02 19.48
C GLN A 60 -23.34 -2.03 20.54
N ASN A 61 -24.16 -1.04 20.93
CA ASN A 61 -23.81 -0.06 21.96
C ASN A 61 -23.70 -0.71 23.35
N GLU A 62 -24.58 -1.66 23.67
CA GLU A 62 -24.47 -2.46 24.89
C GLU A 62 -23.16 -3.24 24.94
N VAL A 63 -22.82 -3.98 23.88
CA VAL A 63 -21.57 -4.76 23.81
C VAL A 63 -20.33 -3.86 23.84
N ARG A 64 -20.39 -2.67 23.24
CA ARG A 64 -19.32 -1.66 23.36
C ARG A 64 -19.15 -1.18 24.79
N SER A 65 -20.24 -0.94 25.52
CA SER A 65 -20.15 -0.55 26.93
C SER A 65 -19.51 -1.64 27.79
N LEU A 66 -19.79 -2.92 27.48
CA LEU A 66 -19.18 -4.07 28.15
C LEU A 66 -17.70 -4.23 27.80
N LEU A 67 -17.31 -3.90 26.56
CA LEU A 67 -15.91 -3.85 26.13
C LEU A 67 -15.08 -2.82 26.90
N VAL A 68 -15.64 -1.63 27.11
CA VAL A 68 -14.99 -0.58 27.90
C VAL A 68 -14.81 -1.03 29.34
N LYS A 69 -15.86 -1.59 29.97
CA LYS A 69 -15.80 -2.13 31.33
C LYS A 69 -14.77 -3.27 31.46
N ALA A 70 -14.75 -4.21 30.51
CA ALA A 70 -13.77 -5.30 30.50
C ALA A 70 -12.32 -4.80 30.34
N ARG A 71 -12.12 -3.65 29.68
CA ARG A 71 -10.81 -3.00 29.54
C ARG A 71 -10.39 -2.29 30.83
N GLU A 72 -11.33 -1.63 31.51
CA GLU A 72 -11.10 -1.01 32.82
C GLU A 72 -10.79 -2.06 33.91
N GLU A 73 -11.37 -3.25 33.80
CA GLU A 73 -11.16 -4.39 34.70
C GLU A 73 -9.93 -5.25 34.34
N GLU A 74 -9.15 -4.87 33.30
CA GLU A 74 -7.99 -5.62 32.77
C GLU A 74 -8.29 -7.12 32.49
N ASN A 75 -9.52 -7.46 32.12
CA ASN A 75 -9.94 -8.82 31.85
C ASN A 75 -9.82 -9.18 30.37
N ASP A 76 -8.67 -9.73 29.99
CA ASP A 76 -8.34 -10.08 28.60
C ASP A 76 -9.31 -11.10 27.97
N GLU A 77 -9.83 -12.07 28.73
CA GLU A 77 -10.73 -13.11 28.22
C GLU A 77 -12.11 -12.53 27.88
N ALA A 78 -12.66 -11.72 28.79
CA ALA A 78 -13.93 -11.02 28.57
C ALA A 78 -13.82 -10.02 27.42
N TYR A 79 -12.69 -9.31 27.32
CA TYR A 79 -12.42 -8.38 26.23
C TYR A 79 -12.42 -9.08 24.87
N GLN A 80 -11.72 -10.22 24.72
CA GLN A 80 -11.71 -10.96 23.45
C GLN A 80 -13.09 -11.53 23.10
N LYS A 81 -13.87 -11.97 24.10
CA LYS A 81 -15.24 -12.47 23.88
C LYS A 81 -16.15 -11.37 23.34
N TYR A 82 -16.23 -10.22 24.00
CA TYR A 82 -17.09 -9.11 23.57
C TYR A 82 -16.61 -8.50 22.24
N ARG A 83 -15.30 -8.51 21.98
CA ARG A 83 -14.75 -8.11 20.67
C ARG A 83 -15.23 -9.02 19.54
N ASN A 84 -15.24 -10.34 19.75
CA ASN A 84 -15.73 -11.29 18.77
C ASN A 84 -17.26 -11.16 18.58
N GLU A 85 -18.01 -10.99 19.68
CA GLU A 85 -19.45 -10.76 19.65
C GLU A 85 -19.83 -9.48 18.89
N LEU A 86 -19.11 -8.38 19.12
CA LEU A 86 -19.31 -7.14 18.38
C LEU A 86 -19.05 -7.33 16.88
N ARG A 87 -17.99 -8.06 16.52
CA ARG A 87 -17.65 -8.36 15.12
C ARG A 87 -18.72 -9.21 14.44
N ASP A 88 -19.31 -10.17 15.16
CA ASP A 88 -20.35 -11.03 14.62
C ASP A 88 -21.68 -10.27 14.47
N LEU A 89 -22.03 -9.39 15.42
CA LEU A 89 -23.16 -8.46 15.30
C LEU A 89 -23.01 -7.51 14.11
N GLN A 90 -21.82 -6.96 13.88
CA GLN A 90 -21.56 -6.13 12.70
C GLN A 90 -21.76 -6.91 11.40
N ARG A 91 -21.27 -8.15 11.33
CA ARG A 91 -21.48 -9.02 10.15
C ARG A 91 -22.94 -9.38 9.92
N GLU A 92 -23.73 -9.55 10.98
CA GLU A 92 -25.17 -9.78 10.88
C GLU A 92 -25.89 -8.54 10.35
N SER A 93 -25.56 -7.35 10.86
CA SER A 93 -26.06 -6.09 10.31
C SER A 93 -25.72 -5.94 8.83
N ASP A 94 -24.48 -6.21 8.42
CA ASP A 94 -24.05 -6.15 7.01
C ASP A 94 -24.77 -7.17 6.12
N ARG A 95 -25.16 -8.33 6.66
CA ARG A 95 -25.97 -9.33 5.94
C ARG A 95 -27.40 -8.87 5.76
N LEU A 96 -28.02 -8.31 6.80
CA LEU A 96 -29.39 -7.77 6.73
C LEU A 96 -29.47 -6.61 5.74
N VAL A 97 -28.48 -5.71 5.75
CA VAL A 97 -28.38 -4.62 4.78
C VAL A 97 -28.29 -5.15 3.36
N ARG A 98 -27.49 -6.21 3.13
CA ARG A 98 -27.40 -6.85 1.81
C ARG A 98 -28.71 -7.50 1.40
N GLU A 99 -29.38 -8.20 2.30
CA GLU A 99 -30.63 -8.89 2.02
C GLU A 99 -31.76 -7.90 1.69
N ILE A 100 -31.93 -6.85 2.50
CA ILE A 100 -32.98 -5.84 2.31
C ILE A 100 -32.64 -4.93 1.12
N GLY A 101 -31.39 -4.49 1.01
CA GLY A 101 -30.91 -3.62 -0.05
C GLY A 101 -30.94 -4.26 -1.44
N TYR A 102 -30.67 -5.57 -1.55
CA TYR A 102 -30.51 -6.26 -2.83
C TYR A 102 -31.57 -7.32 -3.15
N LYS A 103 -32.69 -7.37 -2.41
CA LYS A 103 -33.89 -8.21 -2.68
C LYS A 103 -34.34 -8.23 -4.17
N HIS A 104 -33.94 -7.24 -4.98
CA HIS A 104 -34.35 -7.09 -6.38
C HIS A 104 -33.24 -7.14 -7.44
N THR A 105 -31.96 -7.27 -7.10
CA THR A 105 -30.88 -7.16 -8.10
C THR A 105 -30.15 -8.44 -8.45
N GLY A 106 -30.38 -9.56 -7.76
CA GLY A 106 -29.83 -10.86 -8.15
C GLY A 106 -28.29 -10.96 -8.13
N GLU A 107 -27.58 -9.91 -7.72
CA GLU A 107 -26.13 -9.84 -7.57
C GLU A 107 -25.77 -9.35 -6.16
N GLU A 108 -24.87 -10.08 -5.51
CA GLU A 108 -24.44 -9.85 -4.13
C GLU A 108 -23.35 -8.77 -4.09
N ILE A 109 -23.67 -7.58 -3.58
CA ILE A 109 -22.72 -6.47 -3.44
C ILE A 109 -22.44 -6.24 -1.94
N ASP A 110 -21.30 -5.64 -1.61
CA ASP A 110 -20.92 -5.27 -0.25
C ASP A 110 -21.95 -4.30 0.38
N GLY A 111 -22.43 -4.63 1.59
CA GLY A 111 -23.46 -3.84 2.29
C GLY A 111 -22.97 -2.46 2.72
N ALA A 112 -21.67 -2.34 3.00
CA ALA A 112 -21.05 -1.06 3.36
C ALA A 112 -21.09 -0.03 2.21
N ASP A 113 -20.90 -0.50 0.98
CA ASP A 113 -20.90 0.36 -0.21
C ASP A 113 -22.34 0.82 -0.55
N LEU A 114 -23.36 0.00 -0.26
CA LEU A 114 -24.78 0.36 -0.37
C LEU A 114 -25.14 1.48 0.60
N LEU A 115 -24.80 1.33 1.88
CA LEU A 115 -25.09 2.33 2.91
C LEU A 115 -24.47 3.68 2.57
N ALA A 116 -23.25 3.67 2.03
CA ALA A 116 -22.60 4.88 1.54
C ALA A 116 -23.36 5.52 0.37
N ALA A 117 -23.84 4.72 -0.59
CA ALA A 117 -24.65 5.21 -1.72
C ALA A 117 -26.02 5.78 -1.29
N LEU A 118 -26.61 5.24 -0.22
CA LEU A 118 -27.85 5.72 0.39
C LEU A 118 -27.66 6.95 1.30
N GLY A 119 -26.44 7.48 1.43
CA GLY A 119 -26.13 8.62 2.31
C GLY A 119 -26.07 8.27 3.80
N MET A 120 -26.01 6.98 4.14
CA MET A 120 -25.93 6.46 5.51
C MET A 120 -24.48 6.18 5.95
N SER A 121 -23.50 6.83 5.32
CA SER A 121 -22.07 6.61 5.58
C SER A 121 -21.64 6.96 7.01
N GLU A 122 -22.36 7.84 7.69
CA GLU A 122 -22.06 8.21 9.09
C GLU A 122 -22.28 7.05 10.08
N MET A 123 -23.11 6.06 9.74
CA MET A 123 -23.31 4.88 10.60
C MET A 123 -22.10 3.93 10.64
N ASN A 124 -21.25 3.95 9.61
CA ASN A 124 -20.00 3.14 9.57
C ASN A 124 -18.84 3.79 10.33
N MET A 125 -18.96 5.06 10.75
CA MET A 125 -17.89 5.84 11.40
C MET A 125 -17.77 5.55 12.91
N MET A 126 -18.55 4.61 13.45
CA MET A 126 -18.66 4.35 14.89
C MET A 126 -17.68 3.28 15.45
N SER A 127 -16.75 2.78 14.64
CA SER A 127 -15.67 1.90 15.06
C SER A 127 -14.33 2.56 14.73
N GLU A 128 -13.57 2.99 15.74
CA GLU A 128 -12.23 3.58 15.59
C GLU A 128 -11.28 2.68 14.76
N ALA A 129 -11.46 1.36 14.86
CA ALA A 129 -10.71 0.36 14.11
C ALA A 129 -11.14 0.27 12.63
N ASP A 130 -12.41 0.52 12.32
CA ASP A 130 -12.93 0.54 10.95
C ASP A 130 -12.77 1.90 10.29
N SER A 131 -12.74 3.02 11.04
CA SER A 131 -12.42 4.34 10.52
C SER A 131 -10.98 4.42 10.00
N ALA A 132 -10.01 3.81 10.70
CA ALA A 132 -8.64 3.69 10.18
C ALA A 132 -8.57 2.81 8.92
N ASN A 133 -9.44 1.80 8.82
CA ASN A 133 -9.50 0.90 7.67
C ASN A 133 -10.29 1.51 6.49
N ALA A 134 -11.29 2.36 6.77
CA ALA A 134 -12.11 3.11 5.84
C ALA A 134 -11.35 4.33 5.30
N GLU A 135 -10.58 5.03 6.15
CA GLU A 135 -9.55 5.97 5.69
C GLU A 135 -8.52 5.24 4.84
N ARG A 136 -8.05 4.04 5.23
CA ARG A 136 -7.18 3.20 4.38
C ARG A 136 -7.86 2.75 3.08
N LYS A 137 -9.18 2.59 3.05
CA LYS A 137 -9.98 2.21 1.86
C LYS A 137 -10.22 3.43 0.96
N GLN A 138 -10.45 4.62 1.52
CA GLN A 138 -10.43 5.91 0.82
C GLN A 138 -9.02 6.28 0.36
N LEU A 139 -7.97 5.88 1.12
CA LEU A 139 -6.57 6.05 0.76
C LEU A 139 -6.20 5.28 -0.52
N ARG A 140 -6.97 4.23 -0.85
CA ARG A 140 -6.88 3.44 -2.10
C ARG A 140 -7.65 4.04 -3.28
N ARG A 141 -8.04 5.33 -3.25
CA ARG A 141 -8.50 6.02 -4.47
C ARG A 141 -7.39 6.12 -5.51
N ALA A 142 -6.15 6.32 -5.07
CA ALA A 142 -4.99 6.07 -5.91
C ALA A 142 -4.85 4.56 -6.13
N VAL A 143 -5.05 4.16 -7.37
CA VAL A 143 -5.08 2.78 -7.80
C VAL A 143 -3.65 2.23 -7.84
N LEU A 144 -3.11 1.89 -6.68
CA LEU A 144 -1.79 1.27 -6.56
C LEU A 144 -1.87 -0.22 -6.90
N THR A 145 -1.06 -0.63 -7.86
CA THR A 145 -1.02 -1.96 -8.45
C THR A 145 -0.51 -2.99 -7.44
N SER A 146 -1.10 -4.19 -7.39
CA SER A 146 -0.60 -5.26 -6.52
C SER A 146 0.65 -5.86 -7.14
N LEU A 147 1.77 -5.87 -6.46
CA LEU A 147 3.08 -6.28 -6.98
C LEU A 147 3.09 -7.66 -7.65
N PRO A 148 3.97 -7.86 -8.67
CA PRO A 148 4.03 -9.12 -9.37
C PRO A 148 4.50 -10.18 -8.39
N LYS A 149 4.03 -11.41 -8.60
CA LYS A 149 4.57 -12.54 -7.83
C LYS A 149 6.01 -12.72 -8.27
N VAL A 150 6.93 -12.29 -7.42
CA VAL A 150 8.35 -12.50 -7.64
C VAL A 150 8.68 -13.97 -7.36
N GLU A 151 9.45 -14.59 -8.23
CA GLU A 151 10.00 -15.92 -7.99
C GLU A 151 10.99 -15.84 -6.82
N MET A 152 10.77 -16.67 -5.80
CA MET A 152 11.68 -16.75 -4.67
C MET A 152 12.97 -17.43 -5.13
N PRO A 153 14.15 -16.98 -4.69
CA PRO A 153 15.40 -17.66 -5.03
C PRO A 153 15.37 -19.13 -4.56
N ALA A 154 16.22 -19.96 -5.14
CA ALA A 154 16.43 -21.31 -4.64
C ALA A 154 17.30 -21.26 -3.37
N ALA A 155 17.03 -22.15 -2.42
CA ALA A 155 17.90 -22.28 -1.25
C ALA A 155 19.30 -22.75 -1.71
N PRO A 156 20.40 -22.22 -1.12
CA PRO A 156 21.74 -22.64 -1.49
C PRO A 156 21.94 -24.15 -1.27
N GLU A 157 22.80 -24.77 -2.08
CA GLU A 157 23.13 -26.18 -1.94
C GLU A 157 23.94 -26.44 -0.65
N GLY A 158 23.61 -27.49 0.09
CA GLY A 158 24.35 -27.92 1.29
C GLY A 158 23.82 -27.45 2.65
N LEU A 159 22.67 -26.76 2.72
CA LEU A 159 22.05 -26.40 4.01
C LEU A 159 21.25 -27.55 4.65
N ASN A 160 21.29 -27.63 5.97
CA ASN A 160 20.45 -28.54 6.74
C ASN A 160 18.96 -28.14 6.71
N LYS A 161 18.02 -29.05 6.98
CA LYS A 161 16.57 -28.80 6.95
C LYS A 161 16.13 -27.59 7.78
N ASP A 162 16.69 -27.42 8.98
CA ASP A 162 16.39 -26.27 9.85
C ASP A 162 16.95 -24.96 9.30
N GLN A 163 18.14 -25.02 8.71
CA GLN A 163 18.77 -23.85 8.07
C GLN A 163 18.02 -23.45 6.79
N VAL A 164 17.52 -24.41 6.00
CA VAL A 164 16.64 -24.14 4.85
C VAL A 164 15.33 -23.48 5.31
N LYS A 165 14.76 -23.91 6.44
CA LYS A 165 13.55 -23.30 6.99
C LYS A 165 13.80 -21.87 7.48
N ALA A 166 14.91 -21.65 8.18
CA ALA A 166 15.32 -20.32 8.61
C ALA A 166 15.54 -19.40 7.41
N TRP A 167 16.27 -19.87 6.39
CA TRP A 167 16.50 -19.16 5.14
C TRP A 167 15.17 -18.82 4.44
N LYS A 168 14.24 -19.76 4.29
CA LYS A 168 12.91 -19.46 3.71
C LYS A 168 12.13 -18.42 4.51
N THR A 169 12.29 -18.41 5.83
CA THR A 169 11.61 -17.44 6.71
C THR A 169 12.19 -16.04 6.50
N ASP A 170 13.52 -15.95 6.44
CA ASP A 170 14.26 -14.72 6.14
C ASP A 170 13.85 -14.14 4.78
N GLN A 171 13.89 -14.97 3.74
CA GLN A 171 13.43 -14.61 2.39
C GLN A 171 11.96 -14.16 2.36
N SER A 172 11.09 -14.82 3.13
CA SER A 172 9.70 -14.39 3.25
C SER A 172 9.55 -13.05 3.97
N ASN A 173 10.42 -12.74 4.93
CA ASN A 173 10.39 -11.47 5.64
C ASN A 173 10.91 -10.35 4.74
N ASP A 174 12.02 -10.56 4.04
CA ASP A 174 12.55 -9.63 3.03
C ASP A 174 11.51 -9.32 1.95
N TYR A 175 10.77 -10.34 1.48
CA TYR A 175 9.71 -10.14 0.49
C TYR A 175 8.56 -9.30 1.06
N LYS A 176 8.21 -9.48 2.34
CA LYS A 176 7.20 -8.64 3.01
C LYS A 176 7.69 -7.20 3.16
N THR A 177 8.95 -7.00 3.54
CA THR A 177 9.58 -5.68 3.65
C THR A 177 9.56 -4.99 2.29
N TYR A 178 10.11 -5.63 1.25
CA TYR A 178 10.06 -5.15 -0.13
C TYR A 178 8.62 -4.78 -0.54
N ARG A 179 7.67 -5.69 -0.32
CA ARG A 179 6.26 -5.46 -0.63
C ARG A 179 5.67 -4.26 0.11
N SER A 180 6.07 -4.03 1.35
CA SER A 180 5.62 -2.87 2.13
C SER A 180 6.21 -1.57 1.57
N LEU A 181 7.51 -1.56 1.27
CA LEU A 181 8.23 -0.38 0.78
C LEU A 181 7.71 0.10 -0.56
N ILE A 182 7.41 -0.82 -1.47
CA ILE A 182 7.03 -0.49 -2.84
C ILE A 182 5.51 -0.48 -3.06
N ALA A 183 4.71 -0.78 -2.03
CA ALA A 183 3.24 -0.82 -2.14
C ALA A 183 2.65 0.50 -2.64
N GLU A 184 3.33 1.60 -2.36
CA GLU A 184 2.91 2.96 -2.73
C GLU A 184 3.70 3.54 -3.91
N MET A 185 4.63 2.76 -4.49
CA MET A 185 5.39 3.18 -5.66
C MET A 185 4.59 2.91 -6.94
N ALA A 186 4.32 3.98 -7.69
CA ALA A 186 3.81 3.91 -9.06
C ALA A 186 4.39 5.06 -9.87
N ARG A 187 4.19 5.04 -11.20
CA ARG A 187 4.57 6.19 -12.03
C ARG A 187 3.80 7.43 -11.57
N ALA A 188 4.48 8.57 -11.58
CA ALA A 188 3.84 9.85 -11.26
C ALA A 188 2.60 10.13 -12.15
N SER A 189 2.61 9.68 -13.41
CA SER A 189 1.50 9.80 -14.35
C SER A 189 0.30 8.90 -14.04
N GLU A 190 0.49 7.83 -13.26
CA GLU A 190 -0.55 6.88 -12.87
C GLU A 190 -1.15 7.20 -11.49
N LEU A 191 -0.50 8.10 -10.75
CA LEU A 191 -0.96 8.55 -9.45
C LEU A 191 -1.98 9.69 -9.61
N GLU A 192 -2.86 9.80 -8.62
CA GLU A 192 -3.77 10.94 -8.51
C GLU A 192 -2.95 12.24 -8.45
N SER A 193 -3.31 13.20 -9.29
CA SER A 193 -2.65 14.51 -9.35
C SER A 193 -3.63 15.60 -8.94
N PRO A 194 -3.32 16.40 -7.89
CA PRO A 194 -2.07 16.41 -7.14
C PRO A 194 -1.98 15.26 -6.12
N ALA A 195 -0.78 14.73 -5.89
CA ALA A 195 -0.60 13.66 -4.91
C ALA A 195 -0.94 14.18 -3.50
N ARG A 196 -1.23 13.25 -2.59
CA ARG A 196 -1.75 13.56 -1.26
C ARG A 196 -0.63 14.12 -0.36
N ARG A 197 -1.01 14.84 0.70
CA ARG A 197 -0.05 15.41 1.65
C ARG A 197 0.83 14.30 2.25
N GLY A 198 2.14 14.55 2.35
CA GLY A 198 3.14 13.56 2.79
C GLY A 198 3.57 12.56 1.72
N HIS A 199 3.02 12.62 0.50
CA HIS A 199 3.53 11.82 -0.62
C HIS A 199 4.86 12.37 -1.14
N PHE A 200 5.76 11.48 -1.55
CA PHE A 200 7.07 11.83 -2.11
C PHE A 200 6.99 12.94 -3.18
N LEU A 201 6.08 12.82 -4.15
CA LEU A 201 5.89 13.85 -5.19
C LEU A 201 5.57 15.24 -4.61
N ARG A 202 4.78 15.35 -3.53
CA ARG A 202 4.46 16.63 -2.88
C ARG A 202 5.66 17.22 -2.16
N GLU A 203 6.47 16.37 -1.51
CA GLU A 203 7.70 16.81 -0.86
C GLU A 203 8.75 17.25 -1.90
N PHE A 204 8.74 16.62 -3.07
CA PHE A 204 9.65 16.89 -4.19
C PHE A 204 9.11 17.93 -5.19
N GLY A 205 8.24 18.85 -4.73
CA GLY A 205 7.91 20.05 -5.49
C GLY A 205 6.65 20.00 -6.35
N GLN A 206 5.89 18.90 -6.33
CA GLN A 206 4.61 18.83 -7.03
C GLN A 206 3.61 19.85 -6.46
N SER A 207 3.06 20.69 -7.34
CA SER A 207 2.02 21.63 -6.98
C SER A 207 0.78 20.94 -6.42
N ASP A 208 0.19 21.55 -5.40
CA ASP A 208 -1.11 21.19 -4.84
C ASP A 208 -2.31 21.71 -5.65
N ARG A 209 -2.04 22.54 -6.67
CA ARG A 209 -3.04 23.19 -7.53
C ARG A 209 -4.07 24.04 -6.76
N GLU A 210 -3.76 24.47 -5.54
CA GLU A 210 -4.58 25.42 -4.79
C GLU A 210 -4.30 26.85 -5.23
N VAL A 211 -3.06 27.13 -5.66
CA VAL A 211 -2.59 28.45 -6.14
C VAL A 211 -1.85 28.30 -7.46
N ILE A 212 -1.93 29.35 -8.30
CA ILE A 212 -1.19 29.44 -9.57
C ILE A 212 0.32 29.38 -9.29
N GLU A 213 1.06 28.62 -10.10
CA GLU A 213 2.53 28.48 -10.01
C GLU A 213 3.06 27.97 -8.65
N ASN A 214 2.26 27.20 -7.90
CA ASN A 214 2.68 26.63 -6.62
C ASN A 214 3.52 25.33 -6.74
N ALA A 215 4.28 25.16 -7.82
CA ALA A 215 5.26 24.08 -7.95
C ALA A 215 6.64 24.60 -7.52
N ALA A 216 7.50 23.72 -7.00
CA ALA A 216 8.77 24.12 -6.41
C ALA A 216 9.93 23.27 -6.94
N ASP A 217 10.83 23.88 -7.71
CA ASP A 217 12.01 23.20 -8.27
C ASP A 217 13.26 23.35 -7.37
N ASN A 218 13.15 24.12 -6.29
CA ASN A 218 14.26 24.39 -5.39
C ASN A 218 14.50 23.22 -4.43
N ALA A 219 15.78 22.91 -4.22
CA ALA A 219 16.20 21.95 -3.21
C ALA A 219 15.76 22.40 -1.81
N SER A 220 15.16 21.48 -1.06
CA SER A 220 14.62 21.73 0.27
C SER A 220 15.27 20.80 1.32
N VAL A 221 15.47 21.30 2.54
CA VAL A 221 16.04 20.51 3.65
C VAL A 221 15.21 19.24 3.93
N PRO A 222 13.86 19.31 4.01
CA PRO A 222 13.00 18.13 4.05
C PRO A 222 13.26 17.09 2.95
N GLN A 223 13.48 17.51 1.70
CA GLN A 223 13.76 16.58 0.58
C GLN A 223 15.09 15.84 0.82
N ALA A 224 16.14 16.57 1.22
CA ALA A 224 17.42 15.96 1.54
C ALA A 224 17.30 14.99 2.73
N LEU A 225 16.56 15.34 3.77
CA LEU A 225 16.33 14.44 4.91
C LEU A 225 15.51 13.20 4.53
N ASN A 226 14.56 13.33 3.59
CA ASN A 226 13.84 12.18 3.04
C ASN A 226 14.77 11.26 2.24
N LEU A 227 15.71 11.79 1.43
CA LEU A 227 16.69 10.94 0.74
C LEU A 227 17.70 10.26 1.68
N LEU A 228 18.11 10.97 2.73
CA LEU A 228 19.10 10.45 3.69
C LEU A 228 18.53 9.36 4.60
N ASN A 229 17.28 9.53 5.06
CA ASN A 229 16.64 8.66 6.05
C ASN A 229 15.54 7.76 5.46
N GLY A 230 15.15 8.01 4.22
CA GLY A 230 14.03 7.33 3.58
C GLY A 230 14.38 5.90 3.16
N PRO A 231 13.37 5.05 2.96
CA PRO A 231 13.55 3.64 2.65
C PRO A 231 13.94 3.38 1.18
N MET A 232 14.29 4.43 0.43
CA MET A 232 14.50 4.34 -1.03
C MET A 232 15.68 3.44 -1.38
N VAL A 233 16.77 3.52 -0.63
CA VAL A 233 17.94 2.66 -0.83
C VAL A 233 17.56 1.20 -0.61
N GLU A 234 16.91 0.91 0.52
CA GLU A 234 16.44 -0.43 0.86
C GLU A 234 15.48 -0.99 -0.21
N ALA A 235 14.54 -0.17 -0.70
CA ALA A 235 13.61 -0.56 -1.75
C ALA A 235 14.30 -0.90 -3.08
N LEU A 236 15.43 -0.26 -3.39
CA LEU A 236 16.20 -0.47 -4.62
C LEU A 236 17.18 -1.63 -4.53
N THR A 237 17.87 -1.77 -3.40
CA THR A 237 18.91 -2.79 -3.19
C THR A 237 18.33 -4.14 -2.75
N ASN A 238 17.07 -4.19 -2.33
CA ASN A 238 16.40 -5.45 -2.00
C ASN A 238 16.47 -6.44 -3.17
N GLN A 239 16.84 -7.69 -2.89
CA GLN A 239 16.96 -8.78 -3.87
C GLN A 239 15.70 -9.03 -4.73
N PHE A 240 14.51 -8.65 -4.26
CA PHE A 240 13.26 -8.80 -5.01
C PHE A 240 13.01 -7.64 -5.98
N ALA A 241 13.69 -6.50 -5.80
CA ALA A 241 13.68 -5.37 -6.72
C ALA A 241 14.38 -5.73 -8.03
N VAL A 242 14.02 -5.04 -9.13
CA VAL A 242 14.66 -5.28 -10.44
C VAL A 242 16.15 -5.00 -10.39
N PHE A 243 16.53 -3.89 -9.75
CA PHE A 243 17.91 -3.49 -9.59
C PHE A 243 18.65 -4.38 -8.59
N GLY A 244 18.10 -4.56 -7.39
CA GLY A 244 18.71 -5.42 -6.36
C GLY A 244 18.92 -6.86 -6.83
N ARG A 245 17.96 -7.46 -7.54
CA ARG A 245 18.12 -8.80 -8.13
C ARG A 245 19.31 -8.88 -9.07
N ARG A 246 19.41 -7.94 -10.02
CA ARG A 246 20.52 -7.89 -10.98
C ARG A 246 21.85 -7.68 -10.28
N LEU A 247 21.87 -6.90 -9.20
CA LEU A 247 23.04 -6.67 -8.37
C LEU A 247 23.49 -7.93 -7.62
N THR A 248 22.54 -8.75 -7.14
CA THR A 248 22.82 -10.05 -6.51
C THR A 248 23.30 -11.10 -7.53
N GLU A 249 22.75 -11.09 -8.74
CA GLU A 249 23.13 -12.01 -9.83
C GLU A 249 24.48 -11.67 -10.47
N ALA A 250 24.90 -10.40 -10.43
CA ALA A 250 26.18 -9.96 -10.99
C ALA A 250 27.36 -10.59 -10.23
N GLY A 251 28.35 -11.10 -10.97
CA GLY A 251 29.44 -11.89 -10.42
C GLY A 251 30.54 -11.04 -9.80
N THR A 252 31.19 -10.20 -10.59
CA THR A 252 32.39 -9.48 -10.12
C THR A 252 32.05 -8.14 -9.46
N PRO A 253 32.86 -7.68 -8.48
CA PRO A 253 32.69 -6.35 -7.90
C PRO A 253 32.75 -5.22 -8.92
N GLU A 254 33.53 -5.41 -9.98
CA GLU A 254 33.64 -4.45 -11.07
C GLU A 254 32.36 -4.37 -11.89
N GLU A 255 31.77 -5.49 -12.27
CA GLU A 255 30.48 -5.53 -12.97
C GLU A 255 29.35 -4.92 -12.12
N LYS A 256 29.30 -5.27 -10.82
CA LYS A 256 28.35 -4.68 -9.87
C LYS A 256 28.50 -3.15 -9.82
N THR A 257 29.73 -2.65 -9.71
CA THR A 257 30.02 -1.21 -9.69
C THR A 257 29.57 -0.54 -10.98
N ARG A 258 29.91 -1.10 -12.14
CA ARG A 258 29.49 -0.55 -13.45
C ARG A 258 27.98 -0.51 -13.58
N MET A 259 27.29 -1.57 -13.15
CA MET A 259 25.83 -1.64 -13.15
C MET A 259 25.20 -0.54 -12.27
N ILE A 260 25.74 -0.30 -11.07
CA ILE A 260 25.26 0.76 -10.17
C ILE A 260 25.39 2.13 -10.85
N PHE A 261 26.57 2.44 -11.40
CA PHE A 261 26.81 3.74 -12.05
C PHE A 261 25.97 3.93 -13.31
N GLN A 262 25.79 2.89 -14.12
CA GLN A 262 24.90 2.95 -15.28
C GLN A 262 23.43 3.14 -14.88
N ALA A 263 22.96 2.45 -13.84
CA ALA A 263 21.57 2.55 -13.39
C ALA A 263 21.25 3.90 -12.73
N MET A 264 22.20 4.47 -11.97
CA MET A 264 22.00 5.70 -11.21
C MET A 264 22.36 6.95 -12.01
N LEU A 265 23.50 6.94 -12.72
CA LEU A 265 24.08 8.10 -13.39
C LEU A 265 24.13 7.98 -14.91
N THR A 266 23.64 6.88 -15.49
CA THR A 266 23.62 6.65 -16.95
C THR A 266 25.00 6.73 -17.62
N ARG A 267 26.07 6.45 -16.86
CA ARG A 267 27.47 6.46 -17.35
C ARG A 267 28.29 5.34 -16.71
N GLU A 268 29.45 5.09 -17.29
CA GLU A 268 30.48 4.24 -16.68
C GLU A 268 31.13 4.92 -15.46
N PRO A 269 31.56 4.15 -14.44
CA PRO A 269 32.41 4.67 -13.38
C PRO A 269 33.78 5.05 -13.95
N THR A 270 34.37 6.10 -13.40
CA THR A 270 35.77 6.45 -13.66
C THR A 270 36.70 5.47 -12.94
N ALA A 271 37.97 5.39 -13.36
CA ALA A 271 38.97 4.54 -12.70
C ALA A 271 39.07 4.81 -11.19
N ARG A 272 39.05 6.10 -10.80
CA ARG A 272 39.10 6.51 -9.38
C ARG A 272 37.87 6.05 -8.60
N GLU A 273 36.67 6.19 -9.16
CA GLU A 273 35.43 5.75 -8.52
C GLU A 273 35.41 4.22 -8.34
N LEU A 274 35.88 3.50 -9.37
CA LEU A 274 35.98 2.06 -9.36
C LEU A 274 36.97 1.55 -8.31
N ASP A 275 38.12 2.21 -8.14
CA ASP A 275 39.08 1.90 -7.09
C ASP A 275 38.52 2.16 -5.69
N LEU A 276 37.78 3.26 -5.50
CA LEU A 276 37.12 3.58 -4.23
C LEU A 276 36.06 2.53 -3.85
N VAL A 277 35.21 2.14 -4.79
CA VAL A 277 34.19 1.12 -4.54
C VAL A 277 34.84 -0.24 -4.27
N LYS A 278 35.90 -0.61 -5.00
CA LYS A 278 36.65 -1.84 -4.72
C LYS A 278 37.24 -1.86 -3.31
N ALA A 279 37.79 -0.75 -2.84
CA ALA A 279 38.31 -0.63 -1.48
C ALA A 279 37.20 -0.80 -0.42
N GLU A 280 36.04 -0.19 -0.65
CA GLU A 280 34.88 -0.28 0.25
C GLU A 280 34.30 -1.69 0.31
N VAL A 281 34.15 -2.34 -0.86
CA VAL A 281 33.69 -3.74 -0.96
C VAL A 281 34.67 -4.69 -0.30
N ALA A 282 35.98 -4.44 -0.38
CA ALA A 282 36.99 -5.25 0.30
C ALA A 282 36.88 -5.15 1.84
N ALA A 283 36.44 -4.01 2.37
CA ALA A 283 36.27 -3.79 3.81
C ALA A 283 34.92 -4.31 4.34
N ASN A 284 33.83 -4.06 3.62
CA ASN A 284 32.45 -4.25 4.10
C ASN A 284 31.65 -5.34 3.37
N GLY A 285 32.25 -5.99 2.37
CA GLY A 285 31.59 -7.03 1.56
C GLY A 285 30.44 -6.48 0.71
N ASP A 286 29.44 -7.32 0.42
CA ASP A 286 28.29 -6.94 -0.41
C ASP A 286 27.44 -5.79 0.18
N ARG A 287 27.50 -5.57 1.50
CA ARG A 287 26.79 -4.43 2.14
C ARG A 287 27.34 -3.07 1.70
N ALA A 288 28.57 -3.02 1.19
CA ALA A 288 29.17 -1.81 0.63
C ALA A 288 28.31 -1.22 -0.50
N TYR A 289 27.65 -2.05 -1.30
CA TYR A 289 26.87 -1.57 -2.45
C TYR A 289 25.66 -0.73 -2.02
N GLU A 290 25.05 -1.01 -0.87
CA GLU A 290 23.99 -0.18 -0.32
C GLU A 290 24.50 1.22 0.02
N GLY A 291 25.70 1.30 0.62
CA GLY A 291 26.37 2.57 0.90
C GLY A 291 26.75 3.34 -0.37
N VAL A 292 27.16 2.65 -1.44
CA VAL A 292 27.43 3.28 -2.74
C VAL A 292 26.15 3.83 -3.36
N VAL A 293 25.06 3.06 -3.37
CA VAL A 293 23.75 3.49 -3.88
C VAL A 293 23.23 4.69 -3.08
N TRP A 294 23.30 4.62 -1.74
CA TRP A 294 22.95 5.73 -0.86
C TRP A 294 23.77 6.99 -1.18
N SER A 295 25.08 6.83 -1.35
CA SER A 295 25.98 7.95 -1.66
C SER A 295 25.61 8.60 -2.99
N LEU A 296 25.36 7.81 -4.04
CA LEU A 296 25.00 8.30 -5.37
C LEU A 296 23.65 9.02 -5.38
N LEU A 297 22.63 8.45 -4.72
CA LEU A 297 21.30 9.06 -4.61
C LEU A 297 21.31 10.40 -3.88
N ASN A 298 22.23 10.58 -2.93
CA ASN A 298 22.38 11.82 -2.18
C ASN A 298 23.37 12.82 -2.81
N THR A 299 23.97 12.50 -3.97
CA THR A 299 24.81 13.45 -4.70
C THR A 299 23.99 14.43 -5.54
N GLN A 300 24.54 15.63 -5.76
CA GLN A 300 23.93 16.66 -6.63
C GLN A 300 23.83 16.26 -8.11
N GLN A 301 24.45 15.15 -8.54
CA GLN A 301 24.31 14.64 -9.91
C GLN A 301 22.97 13.92 -10.12
N PHE A 302 22.32 13.50 -9.04
CA PHE A 302 20.99 12.91 -9.10
C PHE A 302 19.94 14.04 -9.07
N LEU A 303 19.86 14.82 -10.14
CA LEU A 303 18.82 15.83 -10.30
C LEU A 303 17.51 15.14 -10.67
N PHE A 304 16.47 15.38 -9.86
CA PHE A 304 15.11 15.01 -10.21
C PHE A 304 14.62 15.93 -11.33
N VAL A 305 14.54 15.41 -12.55
CA VAL A 305 13.94 16.13 -13.68
C VAL A 305 12.47 15.75 -13.75
N GLN A 306 11.59 16.71 -13.46
CA GLN A 306 10.14 16.57 -13.52
C GLN A 306 9.60 16.73 -14.95
#